data_AF-A0A366K8C3-F1
#
_entry.id   AF-A0A366K8C3-F1
#
_cell.length_a   1.000
_cell.length_b   1.000
_cell.length_c   1.000
_cell.angle_alpha   90.00
_cell.angle_beta   90.00
_cell.angle_gamma   90.00
#
_symmetry.space_group_name_H-M   'P 1'
#
loop_
_entity.id
_entity.type
_entity.pdbx_description
1 polymer ?
#
loop_
_entity_poly.entity_id
_entity_poly.type
_entity_poly.pdbx_seq_one_letter_code
_entity_poly.pdbx_strand_id
1 'polypeptide(L)'
;MSLRRGPLQAGEKVQFTDRKGKRISDQLQVAGSTQTEHGLILHDDVIGRPQGSLVTTVRAKREDQLDPDHPERNAGKPWKATRAIGGWQYAVMRPRMADYVLSMPRGAQIMYPKDIARVIQLGDIRKGMRVLESGAGSGAMSLNLLDAVGDQGELTTIEMRPEFAKVAEANATLYYGGFPDWWKVLTGDFDSVAAGLEEAYYDRIVLDMLDPWNRLDQAYRVLSPGGVLTAYVTTSTQLSRLAEALRHAEVWTEPDISECLERDWKAQGLAVRPDHQMIGHTGFLLTTRSMAPGFQALRKRDRASKDTATDIDSLTPQERAEQLESLELRDISDRKLRKVLRDLDAQVQAL
;
A
#
# COMPACT_ATOMS: atom_id res chain seq x y z
N MET A 1 -0.71 20.57 8.37
CA MET A 1 -1.93 19.71 8.36
C MET A 1 -2.80 19.98 9.58
N SER A 2 -4.06 20.42 9.41
CA SER A 2 -4.97 20.61 10.56
C SER A 2 -5.29 19.24 11.17
N LEU A 3 -4.92 19.04 12.44
CA LEU A 3 -5.32 17.86 13.20
C LEU A 3 -6.85 17.80 13.19
N ARG A 4 -7.45 16.77 12.57
CA ARG A 4 -8.90 16.52 12.51
C ARG A 4 -9.48 16.30 13.92
N ARG A 5 -9.62 17.40 14.68
CA ARG A 5 -10.09 17.46 16.07
C ARG A 5 -11.40 18.23 16.15
N GLY A 6 -12.11 18.04 17.26
CA GLY A 6 -13.38 18.71 17.51
C GLY A 6 -14.58 17.98 16.89
N PRO A 7 -15.75 18.64 16.90
CA PRO A 7 -17.00 18.10 16.37
C PRO A 7 -16.88 17.61 14.93
N LEU A 8 -17.70 16.62 14.57
CA LEU A 8 -17.85 16.14 13.20
C LEU A 8 -18.54 17.22 12.36
N GLN A 9 -18.06 17.42 11.13
CA GLN A 9 -18.54 18.46 10.23
C GLN A 9 -19.13 17.87 8.95
N ALA A 10 -20.01 18.62 8.29
CA ALA A 10 -20.43 18.29 6.94
C ALA A 10 -19.22 18.23 6.00
N GLY A 11 -19.24 17.34 5.03
CA GLY A 11 -18.13 17.06 4.12
C GLY A 11 -17.10 16.07 4.65
N GLU A 12 -17.04 15.82 5.96
CA GLU A 12 -16.13 14.83 6.52
C GLU A 12 -16.54 13.39 6.18
N LYS A 13 -15.55 12.54 5.93
CA LYS A 13 -15.72 11.08 5.87
C LYS A 13 -15.74 10.51 7.29
N VAL A 14 -16.75 9.70 7.59
CA VAL A 14 -16.93 9.03 8.88
C VAL A 14 -17.13 7.53 8.67
N GLN A 15 -16.89 6.77 9.74
CA GLN A 15 -17.16 5.35 9.81
C GLN A 15 -18.17 5.07 10.92
N PHE A 16 -19.26 4.40 10.54
CA PHE A 16 -20.29 3.87 11.43
C PHE A 16 -19.97 2.41 11.75
N THR A 17 -19.82 2.08 13.03
CA THR A 17 -19.59 0.70 13.49
C THR A 17 -20.71 0.25 14.39
N ASP A 18 -21.32 -0.88 14.07
CA ASP A 18 -22.40 -1.43 14.88
C ASP A 18 -21.91 -2.36 15.99
N ARG A 19 -22.85 -2.86 16.82
CA ARG A 19 -22.53 -3.79 17.92
C ARG A 19 -22.02 -5.17 17.46
N LYS A 20 -22.17 -5.52 16.18
CA LYS A 20 -21.63 -6.75 15.58
C LYS A 20 -20.26 -6.51 14.94
N GLY A 21 -19.74 -5.28 14.98
CA GLY A 21 -18.48 -4.89 14.35
C GLY A 21 -18.59 -4.60 12.86
N LYS A 22 -19.81 -4.53 12.30
CA LYS A 22 -20.01 -4.16 10.89
C LYS A 22 -19.71 -2.68 10.72
N ARG A 23 -18.84 -2.39 9.75
CA ARG A 23 -18.38 -1.04 9.43
C ARG A 23 -18.99 -0.54 8.13
N ILE A 24 -19.47 0.69 8.13
CA ILE A 24 -19.97 1.42 6.95
C ILE A 24 -19.25 2.77 6.93
N SER A 25 -18.60 3.11 5.82
CA SER A 25 -17.98 4.43 5.64
C SER A 25 -18.86 5.28 4.74
N ASP A 26 -19.10 6.53 5.13
CA ASP A 26 -19.88 7.48 4.32
C ASP A 26 -19.37 8.91 4.52
N GLN A 27 -19.79 9.83 3.65
CA GLN A 27 -19.52 11.25 3.77
C GLN A 27 -20.72 11.98 4.36
N LEU A 28 -20.48 12.76 5.42
CA LEU A 28 -21.53 13.58 6.02
C LEU A 28 -21.97 14.69 5.06
N GLN A 29 -23.27 14.87 4.95
CA GLN A 29 -23.92 15.86 4.10
C GLN A 29 -25.11 16.42 4.88
N VAL A 30 -25.31 17.74 4.85
CA VAL A 30 -26.46 18.38 5.50
C VAL A 30 -27.75 17.83 4.89
N ALA A 31 -28.73 17.48 5.73
CA ALA A 31 -29.96 16.80 5.34
C ALA A 31 -29.75 15.46 4.60
N GLY A 32 -28.54 14.91 4.65
CA GLY A 32 -28.21 13.62 4.05
C GLY A 32 -28.51 12.44 4.99
N SER A 33 -28.40 11.23 4.45
CA SER A 33 -28.56 10.00 5.23
C SER A 33 -27.71 8.85 4.69
N THR A 34 -27.24 7.98 5.59
CA THR A 34 -26.63 6.70 5.24
C THR A 34 -27.65 5.57 5.37
N GLN A 35 -27.86 4.82 4.29
CA GLN A 35 -28.68 3.62 4.32
C GLN A 35 -27.93 2.46 4.99
N THR A 36 -28.58 1.82 5.96
CA THR A 36 -28.07 0.60 6.59
C THR A 36 -29.08 -0.54 6.41
N GLU A 37 -28.67 -1.76 6.79
CA GLU A 37 -29.59 -2.90 6.88
C GLU A 37 -30.60 -2.77 8.04
N HIS A 38 -30.36 -1.81 8.93
CA HIS A 38 -31.12 -1.59 10.17
C HIS A 38 -31.82 -0.22 10.22
N GLY A 39 -32.05 0.41 9.07
CA GLY A 39 -32.70 1.73 8.96
C GLY A 39 -31.78 2.79 8.38
N LEU A 40 -32.13 4.06 8.56
CA LEU A 40 -31.35 5.21 8.08
C LEU A 40 -30.59 5.86 9.24
N ILE A 41 -29.34 6.25 9.01
CA ILE A 41 -28.63 7.20 9.89
C ILE A 41 -28.79 8.58 9.27
N LEU A 42 -29.43 9.51 9.97
CA LEU A 42 -29.54 10.90 9.51
C LEU A 42 -28.23 11.63 9.82
N HIS A 43 -27.67 12.32 8.84
CA HIS A 43 -26.38 13.01 9.00
C HIS A 43 -26.47 14.20 9.95
N ASP A 44 -27.62 14.86 10.02
CA ASP A 44 -27.85 15.98 10.95
C ASP A 44 -27.81 15.54 12.41
N ASP A 45 -28.08 14.25 12.70
CA ASP A 45 -27.90 13.67 14.03
C ASP A 45 -26.42 13.40 14.36
N VAL A 46 -25.53 13.46 13.37
CA VAL A 46 -24.09 13.19 13.50
C VAL A 46 -23.29 14.49 13.52
N ILE A 47 -23.61 15.42 12.64
CA ILE A 47 -22.92 16.70 12.48
C ILE A 47 -23.02 17.49 13.79
N GLY A 48 -21.91 18.10 14.21
CA GLY A 48 -21.80 18.83 15.48
C GLY A 48 -21.53 17.95 16.70
N ARG A 49 -21.63 16.62 16.58
CA ARG A 49 -21.26 15.70 17.68
C ARG A 49 -19.76 15.38 17.70
N PRO A 50 -19.16 15.06 18.86
CA PRO A 50 -17.80 14.55 18.90
C PRO A 50 -17.71 13.13 18.30
N GLN A 51 -16.55 12.78 17.73
CA GLN A 51 -16.26 11.38 17.38
C GLN A 51 -16.31 10.49 18.64
N GLY A 52 -16.71 9.23 18.48
CA GLY A 52 -17.03 8.32 19.57
C GLY A 52 -18.49 8.37 20.03
N SER A 53 -19.30 9.27 19.46
CA SER A 53 -20.74 9.35 19.75
C SER A 53 -21.50 8.14 19.21
N LEU A 54 -22.60 7.80 19.88
CA LEU A 54 -23.58 6.84 19.39
C LEU A 54 -24.71 7.56 18.63
N VAL A 55 -25.11 7.00 17.50
CA VAL A 55 -26.29 7.40 16.74
C VAL A 55 -27.22 6.22 16.54
N THR A 56 -28.51 6.49 16.46
CA THR A 56 -29.55 5.46 16.38
C THR A 56 -30.25 5.58 15.05
N THR A 57 -30.43 4.46 14.34
CA THR A 57 -31.13 4.47 13.06
C THR A 57 -32.60 4.83 13.23
N VAL A 58 -33.12 5.62 12.30
CA VAL A 58 -34.56 5.88 12.16
C VAL A 58 -35.18 4.91 11.18
N ARG A 59 -36.50 4.72 11.30
CA ARG A 59 -37.26 3.91 10.33
C ARG A 59 -37.34 4.68 9.01
N ALA A 60 -37.08 4.01 7.89
CA ALA A 60 -37.47 4.57 6.60
C ALA A 60 -39.01 4.51 6.53
N LYS A 61 -39.69 5.66 6.59
CA LYS A 61 -41.12 5.69 6.29
C LYS A 61 -41.30 5.42 4.80
N ARG A 62 -42.30 4.60 4.46
CA ARG A 62 -42.65 4.24 3.07
C ARG A 62 -43.06 5.47 2.25
N GLU A 63 -43.59 6.49 2.94
CA GLU A 63 -44.07 7.77 2.38
C GLU A 63 -42.92 8.63 1.83
N ASP A 64 -41.74 8.58 2.46
CA ASP A 64 -40.56 9.36 2.05
C ASP A 64 -39.77 8.73 0.88
N GLN A 65 -40.19 7.55 0.40
CA GLN A 65 -39.58 6.84 -0.73
C GLN A 65 -40.35 6.99 -2.05
N LEU A 66 -41.50 7.67 -2.01
CA LEU A 66 -42.30 7.97 -3.19
C LEU A 66 -41.84 9.33 -3.73
N ASP A 67 -41.35 9.33 -4.97
CA ASP A 67 -41.19 10.57 -5.72
C ASP A 67 -42.59 11.19 -5.88
N PRO A 68 -42.85 12.38 -5.29
CA PRO A 68 -44.17 13.00 -5.33
C PRO A 68 -44.60 13.34 -6.77
N ASP A 69 -43.64 13.51 -7.69
CA ASP A 69 -43.90 13.87 -9.08
C ASP A 69 -44.17 12.65 -9.98
N HIS A 70 -43.70 11.45 -9.59
CA HIS A 70 -43.88 10.21 -10.37
C HIS A 70 -44.07 8.94 -9.51
N PRO A 71 -45.23 8.79 -8.84
CA PRO A 71 -45.51 7.66 -7.95
C PRO A 71 -45.61 6.30 -8.68
N GLU A 72 -46.04 6.28 -9.94
CA GLU A 72 -46.25 5.06 -10.75
C GLU A 72 -44.95 4.31 -11.11
N ARG A 73 -43.80 4.97 -11.16
CA ARG A 73 -42.50 4.32 -11.43
C ARG A 73 -42.08 3.34 -10.33
N ASN A 74 -42.65 3.48 -9.13
CA ASN A 74 -42.33 2.66 -7.97
C ASN A 74 -43.36 1.54 -7.70
N ALA A 75 -44.43 1.44 -8.51
CA ALA A 75 -45.52 0.47 -8.32
C ALA A 75 -45.09 -1.00 -8.53
N GLY A 76 -43.98 -1.26 -9.21
CA GLY A 76 -43.57 -2.61 -9.63
C GLY A 76 -42.55 -3.35 -8.75
N LYS A 77 -42.22 -2.87 -7.53
CA LYS A 77 -41.14 -3.45 -6.71
C LYS A 77 -41.61 -3.99 -5.34
N PRO A 78 -42.40 -5.08 -5.30
CA PRO A 78 -42.97 -5.64 -4.07
C PRO A 78 -41.94 -6.20 -3.06
N TRP A 79 -40.68 -6.43 -3.47
CA TRP A 79 -39.61 -6.90 -2.57
C TRP A 79 -38.91 -5.79 -1.77
N LYS A 80 -39.26 -4.51 -1.97
CA LYS A 80 -38.84 -3.39 -1.10
C LYS A 80 -39.61 -3.33 0.23
N ALA A 81 -40.33 -4.39 0.60
CA ALA A 81 -40.89 -4.55 1.94
C ALA A 81 -39.79 -4.96 2.93
N THR A 82 -38.82 -4.06 3.17
CA THR A 82 -37.88 -4.23 4.28
C THR A 82 -38.68 -4.06 5.57
N ARG A 83 -38.60 -5.02 6.50
CA ARG A 83 -39.12 -4.91 7.87
C ARG A 83 -38.87 -3.50 8.40
N ALA A 84 -39.79 -2.94 9.17
CA ALA A 84 -39.58 -1.65 9.85
C ALA A 84 -38.43 -1.77 10.87
N ILE A 85 -37.20 -1.60 10.39
CA ILE A 85 -35.99 -1.70 11.19
C ILE A 85 -35.49 -0.28 11.44
N GLY A 86 -35.40 0.07 12.71
CA GLY A 86 -34.93 1.33 13.27
C GLY A 86 -34.69 1.09 14.77
N GLY A 87 -33.96 1.97 15.43
CA GLY A 87 -33.55 1.78 16.83
C GLY A 87 -32.21 1.05 16.99
N TRP A 88 -31.46 0.81 15.91
CA TRP A 88 -30.15 0.17 15.96
C TRP A 88 -29.05 1.21 16.16
N GLN A 89 -28.11 0.92 17.05
CA GLN A 89 -27.06 1.87 17.40
C GLN A 89 -25.77 1.63 16.62
N TYR A 90 -25.16 2.73 16.18
CA TYR A 90 -23.85 2.78 15.56
C TYR A 90 -22.95 3.76 16.33
N ALA A 91 -21.69 3.38 16.54
CA ALA A 91 -20.63 4.29 16.97
C ALA A 91 -20.07 5.02 15.74
N VAL A 92 -19.89 6.35 15.85
CA VAL A 92 -19.35 7.17 14.77
C VAL A 92 -17.91 7.55 15.07
N MET A 93 -16.99 7.23 14.16
CA MET A 93 -15.57 7.59 14.25
C MET A 93 -15.10 8.27 12.97
N ARG A 94 -14.08 9.12 13.04
CA ARG A 94 -13.30 9.45 11.84
C ARG A 94 -12.51 8.20 11.43
N PRO A 95 -12.46 7.83 10.14
CA PRO A 95 -11.73 6.65 9.70
C PRO A 95 -10.23 6.86 9.92
N ARG A 96 -9.54 5.80 10.36
CA ARG A 96 -8.07 5.79 10.27
C ARG A 96 -7.68 5.76 8.79
N MET A 97 -6.43 6.16 8.48
CA MET A 97 -5.92 6.09 7.09
C MET A 97 -6.14 4.70 6.48
N ALA A 98 -5.80 3.64 7.22
CA ALA A 98 -6.01 2.26 6.79
C ALA A 98 -7.49 1.93 6.52
N ASP A 99 -8.42 2.44 7.32
CA ASP A 99 -9.86 2.23 7.10
C ASP A 99 -10.36 3.00 5.88
N TYR A 100 -9.84 4.21 5.67
CA TYR A 100 -10.18 5.03 4.51
C TYR A 100 -9.70 4.38 3.21
N VAL A 101 -8.44 3.96 3.14
CA VAL A 101 -7.86 3.26 1.99
C VAL A 101 -8.70 2.04 1.59
N LEU A 102 -9.21 1.28 2.56
CA LEU A 102 -10.03 0.10 2.29
C LEU A 102 -11.47 0.43 1.89
N SER A 103 -11.98 1.64 2.14
CA SER A 103 -13.38 2.00 1.86
C SER A 103 -13.58 3.12 0.85
N MET A 104 -12.50 3.75 0.38
CA MET A 104 -12.57 4.81 -0.62
C MET A 104 -13.04 4.27 -1.98
N PRO A 105 -13.65 5.13 -2.82
CA PRO A 105 -13.96 4.81 -4.22
C PRO A 105 -12.71 4.32 -4.97
N ARG A 106 -12.85 3.26 -5.76
CA ARG A 106 -11.72 2.63 -6.46
C ARG A 106 -11.94 2.66 -7.97
N GLY A 107 -10.95 3.17 -8.70
CA GLY A 107 -10.84 3.02 -10.16
C GLY A 107 -9.91 1.88 -10.57
N ALA A 108 -8.97 1.53 -9.68
CA ALA A 108 -7.97 0.49 -9.86
C ALA A 108 -7.80 -0.34 -8.58
N GLN A 109 -7.14 -1.50 -8.71
CA GLN A 109 -6.71 -2.29 -7.57
C GLN A 109 -5.78 -1.45 -6.68
N ILE A 110 -5.92 -1.59 -5.37
CA ILE A 110 -5.12 -0.84 -4.39
C ILE A 110 -4.07 -1.75 -3.76
N MET A 111 -2.94 -1.15 -3.39
CA MET A 111 -2.03 -1.75 -2.42
C MET A 111 -2.69 -1.76 -1.03
N TYR A 112 -2.55 -2.87 -0.31
CA TYR A 112 -3.14 -3.01 1.02
C TYR A 112 -2.33 -2.25 2.07
N PRO A 113 -2.95 -1.76 3.17
CA PRO A 113 -2.25 -1.01 4.23
C PRO A 113 -1.01 -1.71 4.78
N LYS A 114 -1.02 -3.05 4.93
CA LYS A 114 0.13 -3.83 5.38
C LYS A 114 1.36 -3.68 4.47
N ASP A 115 1.14 -3.60 3.15
CA ASP A 115 2.21 -3.51 2.15
C ASP A 115 2.66 -2.05 2.01
N ILE A 116 1.73 -1.10 2.06
CA ILE A 116 2.04 0.34 2.08
C ILE A 116 2.94 0.69 3.28
N ALA A 117 2.64 0.15 4.46
CA ALA A 117 3.48 0.32 5.64
C ALA A 117 4.91 -0.20 5.42
N ARG A 118 5.05 -1.33 4.71
CA ARG A 118 6.36 -1.88 4.33
C ARG A 118 7.06 -0.99 3.30
N VAL A 119 6.35 -0.41 2.33
CA VAL A 119 6.93 0.56 1.38
C VAL A 119 7.50 1.77 2.11
N ILE A 120 6.76 2.37 3.04
CA ILE A 120 7.25 3.53 3.82
C ILE A 120 8.49 3.15 4.66
N GLN A 121 8.47 1.97 5.28
CA GLN A 121 9.55 1.53 6.15
C GLN A 121 10.81 1.15 5.37
N LEU A 122 10.68 0.28 4.37
CA LEU A 122 11.80 -0.24 3.57
C LEU A 122 12.32 0.82 2.60
N GLY A 123 11.42 1.63 2.04
CA GLY A 123 11.77 2.80 1.26
C GLY A 123 12.38 3.93 2.09
N ASP A 124 12.44 3.82 3.42
CA ASP A 124 12.96 4.87 4.31
C ASP A 124 12.39 6.26 3.97
N ILE A 125 11.07 6.34 3.74
CA ILE A 125 10.37 7.56 3.35
C ILE A 125 10.04 8.36 4.61
N ARG A 126 10.48 9.62 4.65
CA ARG A 126 10.40 10.47 5.85
C ARG A 126 9.94 11.88 5.50
N LYS A 127 9.61 12.62 6.56
CA LYS A 127 9.24 14.03 6.46
C LYS A 127 10.33 14.84 5.74
N GLY A 128 9.92 15.71 4.82
CA GLY A 128 10.81 16.61 4.10
C GLY A 128 11.45 16.01 2.85
N MET A 129 11.22 14.73 2.56
CA MET A 129 11.76 14.09 1.35
C MET A 129 10.95 14.44 0.10
N ARG A 130 11.64 14.41 -1.05
CA ARG A 130 11.06 14.46 -2.38
C ARG A 130 10.87 13.04 -2.88
N VAL A 131 9.63 12.62 -3.02
CA VAL A 131 9.26 11.26 -3.42
C VAL A 131 8.60 11.29 -4.79
N LEU A 132 9.05 10.42 -5.70
CA LEU A 132 8.39 10.18 -6.97
C LEU A 132 7.63 8.85 -6.90
N GLU A 133 6.34 8.89 -7.18
CA GLU A 133 5.48 7.73 -7.33
C GLU A 133 5.07 7.57 -8.80
N SER A 134 4.94 6.34 -9.27
CA SER A 134 4.26 6.07 -10.54
C SER A 134 3.29 4.91 -10.41
N GLY A 135 2.06 5.17 -10.88
CA GLY A 135 0.87 4.35 -10.60
C GLY A 135 0.05 4.95 -9.45
N ALA A 136 -0.68 6.03 -9.71
CA ALA A 136 -1.56 6.64 -8.70
C ALA A 136 -2.74 5.71 -8.39
N GLY A 137 -3.32 5.11 -9.43
CA GLY A 137 -4.48 4.24 -9.34
C GLY A 137 -5.64 4.93 -8.61
N SER A 138 -6.00 4.41 -7.43
CA SER A 138 -7.06 5.01 -6.59
C SER A 138 -6.52 5.97 -5.51
N GLY A 139 -5.22 6.23 -5.46
CA GLY A 139 -4.55 7.12 -4.50
C GLY A 139 -4.19 6.49 -3.16
N ALA A 140 -4.24 5.16 -3.02
CA ALA A 140 -4.00 4.49 -1.74
C ALA A 140 -2.57 4.72 -1.23
N MET A 141 -1.58 4.49 -2.10
CA MET A 141 -0.18 4.75 -1.80
C MET A 141 0.07 6.26 -1.70
N SER A 142 -0.39 7.06 -2.66
CA SER A 142 -0.26 8.53 -2.66
C SER A 142 -0.70 9.17 -1.34
N LEU A 143 -1.86 8.78 -0.80
CA LEU A 143 -2.36 9.27 0.50
C LEU A 143 -1.36 9.06 1.65
N ASN A 144 -0.74 7.88 1.69
CA ASN A 144 0.21 7.51 2.75
C ASN A 144 1.59 8.13 2.51
N LEU A 145 2.00 8.29 1.26
CA LEU A 145 3.23 9.02 0.91
C LEU A 145 3.09 10.50 1.30
N LEU A 146 1.96 11.14 1.00
CA LEU A 146 1.67 12.53 1.39
C LEU A 146 1.75 12.74 2.90
N ASP A 147 1.23 11.79 3.68
CA ASP A 147 1.29 11.83 5.14
C ASP A 147 2.74 11.68 5.64
N ALA A 148 3.50 10.76 5.05
CA ALA A 148 4.88 10.47 5.43
C ALA A 148 5.85 11.62 5.10
N VAL A 149 5.72 12.26 3.92
CA VAL A 149 6.59 13.38 3.51
C VAL A 149 6.20 14.70 4.19
N GLY A 150 4.91 14.89 4.42
CA GLY A 150 4.36 16.12 5.01
C GLY A 150 4.59 17.38 4.18
N ASP A 151 4.11 18.51 4.71
CA ASP A 151 4.13 19.83 4.07
C ASP A 151 5.52 20.49 3.90
N GLN A 152 6.59 19.81 4.35
CA GLN A 152 7.97 20.24 4.13
C GLN A 152 8.67 19.43 3.02
N GLY A 153 8.02 18.38 2.52
CA GLY A 153 8.51 17.55 1.42
C GLY A 153 7.71 17.79 0.15
N GLU A 154 7.82 16.85 -0.78
CA GLU A 154 7.08 16.87 -2.05
C GLU A 154 6.75 15.44 -2.45
N LEU A 155 5.52 15.21 -2.89
CA LEU A 155 5.16 14.02 -3.66
C LEU A 155 4.94 14.45 -5.11
N THR A 156 5.65 13.82 -6.04
CA THR A 156 5.30 13.85 -7.46
C THR A 156 4.72 12.49 -7.82
N THR A 157 3.51 12.45 -8.37
CA THR A 157 2.89 11.21 -8.84
C THR A 157 2.72 11.27 -10.36
N ILE A 158 3.25 10.28 -11.08
CA ILE A 158 3.00 10.10 -12.51
C ILE A 158 1.90 9.04 -12.69
N GLU A 159 0.84 9.39 -13.40
CA GLU A 159 -0.25 8.48 -13.72
C GLU A 159 -0.54 8.53 -15.22
N MET A 160 -0.49 7.36 -15.86
CA MET A 160 -0.69 7.25 -17.31
C MET A 160 -2.12 7.58 -17.72
N ARG A 161 -3.10 7.23 -16.88
CA ARG A 161 -4.53 7.32 -17.20
C ARG A 161 -5.15 8.56 -16.54
N PRO A 162 -5.57 9.58 -17.31
CA PRO A 162 -6.11 10.83 -16.75
C PRO A 162 -7.32 10.61 -15.82
N GLU A 163 -8.15 9.60 -16.09
CA GLU A 163 -9.29 9.26 -15.24
C GLU A 163 -8.87 8.72 -13.87
N PHE A 164 -7.74 8.00 -13.79
CA PHE A 164 -7.20 7.50 -12.52
C PHE A 164 -6.51 8.60 -11.74
N ALA A 165 -5.81 9.51 -12.43
CA ALA A 165 -5.28 10.72 -11.81
C ALA A 165 -6.40 11.49 -11.09
N LYS A 166 -7.52 11.74 -11.77
CA LYS A 166 -8.70 12.39 -11.18
C LYS A 166 -9.28 11.65 -9.97
N VAL A 167 -9.31 10.31 -10.01
CA VAL A 167 -9.80 9.51 -8.86
C VAL A 167 -8.87 9.66 -7.66
N ALA A 168 -7.55 9.56 -7.87
CA ALA A 168 -6.57 9.74 -6.82
C ALA A 168 -6.63 11.16 -6.21
N GLU A 169 -6.70 12.19 -7.06
CA GLU A 169 -6.84 13.59 -6.66
C GLU A 169 -8.11 13.82 -5.84
N ALA A 170 -9.25 13.29 -6.28
CA ALA A 170 -10.52 13.40 -5.56
C ALA A 170 -10.46 12.70 -4.20
N ASN A 171 -9.91 11.48 -4.15
CA ASN A 171 -9.78 10.72 -2.91
C ASN A 171 -8.86 11.42 -1.90
N ALA A 172 -7.74 12.00 -2.34
CA ALA A 172 -6.88 12.78 -1.48
C ALA A 172 -7.53 14.07 -1.03
N THR A 173 -8.19 14.80 -1.94
CA THR A 173 -8.89 16.04 -1.61
C THR A 173 -9.94 15.81 -0.53
N LEU A 174 -10.73 14.73 -0.65
CA LEU A 174 -11.71 14.33 0.36
C LEU A 174 -11.05 13.91 1.69
N TYR A 175 -9.87 13.29 1.64
CA TYR A 175 -9.16 12.88 2.84
C TYR A 175 -8.42 14.03 3.55
N TYR A 176 -7.92 15.01 2.83
CA TYR A 176 -7.23 16.14 3.44
C TYR A 176 -8.16 17.33 3.70
N GLY A 177 -9.40 17.29 3.19
CA GLY A 177 -10.34 18.41 3.23
C GLY A 177 -9.98 19.54 2.26
N GLY A 178 -9.12 19.24 1.28
CA GLY A 178 -8.54 20.17 0.32
C GLY A 178 -7.44 19.47 -0.48
N PHE A 179 -7.09 20.02 -1.63
CA PHE A 179 -5.97 19.50 -2.42
C PHE A 179 -4.67 19.75 -1.65
N PRO A 180 -3.81 18.74 -1.42
CA PRO A 180 -2.54 18.94 -0.71
C PRO A 180 -1.57 19.79 -1.52
N ASP A 181 -1.10 20.91 -0.96
CA ASP A 181 -0.20 21.84 -1.66
C ASP A 181 1.17 21.24 -2.02
N TRP A 182 1.60 20.20 -1.29
CA TRP A 182 2.87 19.49 -1.51
C TRP A 182 2.73 18.27 -2.44
N TRP A 183 1.63 18.21 -3.20
CA TRP A 183 1.40 17.16 -4.19
C TRP A 183 1.39 17.70 -5.61
N LYS A 184 2.17 17.06 -6.48
CA LYS A 184 2.19 17.32 -7.91
C LYS A 184 1.77 16.07 -8.66
N VAL A 185 0.64 16.13 -9.37
CA VAL A 185 0.15 15.03 -10.21
C VAL A 185 0.47 15.35 -11.66
N LEU A 186 1.15 14.42 -12.34
CA LEU A 186 1.53 14.52 -13.74
C LEU A 186 0.88 13.39 -14.52
N THR A 187 0.17 13.73 -15.59
CA THR A 187 -0.48 12.74 -16.45
C THR A 187 0.36 12.42 -17.67
N GLY A 188 0.64 11.13 -17.89
CA GLY A 188 1.37 10.67 -19.07
C GLY A 188 2.16 9.39 -18.84
N ASP A 189 2.79 8.92 -19.90
CA ASP A 189 3.75 7.81 -19.84
C ASP A 189 4.94 8.16 -18.92
N PHE A 190 5.40 7.20 -18.12
CA PHE A 190 6.43 7.43 -17.12
C PHE A 190 7.73 7.92 -17.75
N ASP A 191 8.23 7.28 -18.81
CA ASP A 191 9.54 7.65 -19.35
C ASP A 191 9.49 9.03 -20.02
N SER A 192 8.39 9.31 -20.72
CA SER A 192 8.15 10.59 -21.38
C SER A 192 8.06 11.75 -20.39
N VAL A 193 7.33 11.56 -19.29
CA VAL A 193 7.17 12.58 -18.24
C VAL A 193 8.45 12.70 -17.42
N ALA A 194 9.03 11.57 -17.01
CA ALA A 194 10.25 11.53 -16.20
C ALA A 194 11.42 12.17 -16.93
N ALA A 195 11.54 12.06 -18.26
CA ALA A 195 12.58 12.74 -19.04
C ALA A 195 12.57 14.28 -18.89
N GLY A 196 11.42 14.88 -18.58
CA GLY A 196 11.28 16.31 -18.33
C GLY A 196 11.60 16.74 -16.89
N LEU A 197 11.88 15.80 -15.99
CA LEU A 197 12.20 16.08 -14.59
C LEU A 197 13.71 16.33 -14.39
N GLU A 198 14.04 17.06 -13.33
CA GLU A 198 15.42 17.36 -12.97
C GLU A 198 16.19 16.08 -12.57
N GLU A 199 17.47 16.03 -12.95
CA GLU A 199 18.37 14.92 -12.62
C GLU A 199 18.69 14.90 -11.12
N ALA A 200 18.79 13.70 -10.55
CA ALA A 200 19.12 13.50 -9.13
C ALA A 200 18.26 14.31 -8.13
N TYR A 201 17.04 14.68 -8.51
CA TYR A 201 16.14 15.50 -7.70
C TYR A 201 15.40 14.69 -6.63
N TYR A 202 15.02 13.44 -6.89
CA TYR A 202 14.20 12.67 -5.96
C TYR A 202 15.06 11.89 -4.96
N ASP A 203 14.61 11.85 -3.71
CA ASP A 203 15.27 11.08 -2.66
C ASP A 203 14.80 9.61 -2.71
N ARG A 204 13.55 9.38 -3.12
CA ARG A 204 12.89 8.06 -3.17
C ARG A 204 12.02 7.91 -4.41
N ILE A 205 11.95 6.69 -4.94
CA ILE A 205 11.01 6.32 -6.01
C ILE A 205 10.16 5.13 -5.56
N VAL A 206 8.85 5.18 -5.82
CA VAL A 206 7.90 4.08 -5.63
C VAL A 206 7.24 3.76 -6.97
N LEU A 207 7.38 2.52 -7.45
CA LEU A 207 6.75 2.03 -8.69
C LEU A 207 5.71 0.95 -8.38
N ASP A 208 4.44 1.23 -8.71
CA ASP A 208 3.32 0.28 -8.65
C ASP A 208 2.70 0.15 -10.04
N MET A 209 3.33 -0.65 -10.90
CA MET A 209 2.96 -0.76 -12.31
C MET A 209 3.30 -2.14 -12.88
N LEU A 210 2.80 -2.40 -14.09
CA LEU A 210 2.93 -3.72 -14.73
C LEU A 210 4.35 -4.04 -15.19
N ASP A 211 5.16 -3.04 -15.57
CA ASP A 211 6.45 -3.23 -16.20
C ASP A 211 7.59 -2.33 -15.69
N PRO A 212 7.85 -2.31 -14.36
CA PRO A 212 8.84 -1.41 -13.75
C PRO A 212 10.27 -1.60 -14.28
N TRP A 213 10.62 -2.78 -14.79
CA TRP A 213 11.95 -3.05 -15.37
C TRP A 213 12.26 -2.20 -16.61
N ASN A 214 11.24 -1.71 -17.32
CA ASN A 214 11.42 -0.85 -18.49
C ASN A 214 11.69 0.61 -18.11
N ARG A 215 11.56 0.97 -16.82
CA ARG A 215 11.62 2.35 -16.32
C ARG A 215 12.92 2.69 -15.62
N LEU A 216 13.84 1.73 -15.52
CA LEU A 216 15.04 1.82 -14.68
C LEU A 216 15.97 2.95 -15.12
N ASP A 217 16.07 3.23 -16.42
CA ASP A 217 16.95 4.28 -16.94
C ASP A 217 16.49 5.67 -16.49
N GLN A 218 15.20 5.99 -16.68
CA GLN A 218 14.64 7.26 -16.23
C GLN A 218 14.55 7.34 -14.70
N ALA A 219 14.22 6.23 -14.03
CA ALA A 219 14.21 6.17 -12.57
C ALA A 219 15.60 6.44 -11.99
N TYR A 220 16.66 5.86 -12.56
CA TYR A 220 18.04 6.11 -12.13
C TYR A 220 18.44 7.57 -12.33
N ARG A 221 18.09 8.15 -13.49
CA ARG A 221 18.44 9.53 -13.85
C ARG A 221 17.89 10.56 -12.85
N VAL A 222 16.64 10.41 -12.45
CA VAL A 222 15.96 11.40 -11.57
C VAL A 222 16.18 11.12 -10.07
N LEU A 223 16.69 9.93 -9.72
CA LEU A 223 16.96 9.55 -8.34
C LEU A 223 18.35 10.01 -7.91
N SER A 224 18.43 10.64 -6.74
CA SER A 224 19.70 11.02 -6.11
C SER A 224 20.58 9.79 -5.85
N PRO A 225 21.93 9.91 -5.92
CA PRO A 225 22.84 8.82 -5.55
C PRO A 225 22.57 8.29 -4.13
N GLY A 226 22.47 6.97 -3.98
CA GLY A 226 22.14 6.33 -2.72
C GLY A 226 20.66 6.41 -2.33
N GLY A 227 19.82 7.05 -3.17
CA GLY A 227 18.37 7.05 -3.07
C GLY A 227 17.79 5.65 -3.23
N VAL A 228 16.56 5.47 -2.75
CA VAL A 228 15.91 4.14 -2.70
C VAL A 228 14.81 4.04 -3.74
N LEU A 229 14.87 2.97 -4.54
CA LEU A 229 13.78 2.54 -5.41
C LEU A 229 13.03 1.39 -4.70
N THR A 230 11.72 1.55 -4.56
CA THR A 230 10.81 0.50 -4.08
C THR A 230 9.82 0.17 -5.19
N ALA A 231 9.71 -1.10 -5.55
CA ALA A 231 8.77 -1.58 -6.56
C ALA A 231 7.82 -2.63 -5.98
N TYR A 232 6.56 -2.54 -6.37
CA TYR A 232 5.52 -3.51 -6.04
C TYR A 232 5.10 -4.27 -7.30
N VAL A 233 5.19 -5.60 -7.25
CA VAL A 233 4.84 -6.49 -8.38
C VAL A 233 4.06 -7.69 -7.88
N THR A 234 3.15 -8.23 -8.68
CA THR A 234 2.17 -9.23 -8.20
C THR A 234 2.46 -10.65 -8.66
N THR A 235 3.42 -10.85 -9.57
CA THR A 235 3.80 -12.19 -10.04
C THR A 235 5.29 -12.46 -9.85
N SER A 236 5.62 -13.73 -9.65
CA SER A 236 7.02 -14.18 -9.58
C SER A 236 7.79 -13.92 -10.88
N THR A 237 7.11 -13.89 -12.03
CA THR A 237 7.74 -13.58 -13.32
C THR A 237 8.08 -12.09 -13.46
N GLN A 238 7.20 -11.20 -13.00
CA GLN A 238 7.50 -9.77 -12.90
C GLN A 238 8.64 -9.51 -11.93
N LEU A 239 8.63 -10.16 -10.77
CA LEU A 239 9.68 -10.08 -9.76
C LEU A 239 11.04 -10.51 -10.32
N SER A 240 11.09 -11.69 -10.96
CA SER A 240 12.30 -12.22 -11.58
C SER A 240 12.85 -11.26 -12.64
N ARG A 241 11.98 -10.79 -13.55
CA ARG A 241 12.38 -9.87 -14.62
C ARG A 241 12.94 -8.54 -14.08
N LEU A 242 12.32 -7.98 -13.04
CA LEU A 242 12.79 -6.76 -12.41
C LEU A 242 14.15 -6.96 -11.71
N ALA A 243 14.30 -8.05 -10.95
CA ALA A 243 15.55 -8.36 -10.26
C ALA A 243 16.72 -8.52 -11.24
N GLU A 244 16.51 -9.25 -12.34
CA GLU A 244 17.54 -9.43 -13.39
C GLU A 244 17.85 -8.12 -14.11
N ALA A 245 16.85 -7.30 -14.43
CA ALA A 245 17.07 -5.99 -15.06
C ALA A 245 17.90 -5.06 -14.17
N LEU A 246 17.64 -5.03 -12.86
CA LEU A 246 18.41 -4.25 -11.89
C LEU A 246 19.87 -4.74 -11.80
N ARG A 247 20.09 -6.05 -11.75
CA ARG A 247 21.43 -6.66 -11.74
C ARG A 247 22.21 -6.34 -13.01
N HIS A 248 21.55 -6.43 -14.17
CA HIS A 248 22.14 -6.12 -15.47
C HIS A 248 22.51 -4.65 -15.62
N ALA A 249 21.72 -3.74 -15.04
CA ALA A 249 21.97 -2.30 -15.13
C ALA A 249 23.23 -1.84 -14.37
N GLU A 250 23.76 -2.64 -13.43
CA GLU A 250 25.02 -2.39 -12.67
C GLU A 250 25.09 -1.13 -11.82
N VAL A 251 24.09 -0.24 -11.91
CA VAL A 251 23.98 1.00 -11.15
C VAL A 251 23.00 0.92 -9.98
N TRP A 252 22.56 -0.30 -9.65
CA TRP A 252 21.66 -0.59 -8.55
C TRP A 252 22.28 -1.65 -7.63
N THR A 253 22.17 -1.45 -6.32
CA THR A 253 22.61 -2.46 -5.35
C THR A 253 21.81 -3.76 -5.51
N GLU A 254 22.31 -4.86 -4.94
CA GLU A 254 21.58 -6.13 -4.91
C GLU A 254 20.15 -5.90 -4.38
N PRO A 255 19.10 -6.30 -5.13
CA PRO A 255 17.73 -6.08 -4.72
C PRO A 255 17.36 -6.93 -3.50
N ASP A 256 16.78 -6.30 -2.48
CA ASP A 256 16.14 -7.00 -1.36
C ASP A 256 14.67 -7.27 -1.73
N ILE A 257 14.24 -8.52 -1.54
CA ILE A 257 12.95 -9.03 -2.01
C ILE A 257 12.21 -9.64 -0.83
N SER A 258 10.98 -9.21 -0.59
CA SER A 258 10.13 -9.79 0.45
C SER A 258 8.64 -9.70 0.09
N GLU A 259 7.82 -10.52 0.75
CA GLU A 259 6.37 -10.33 0.80
C GLU A 259 5.89 -10.33 2.27
N CYS A 260 4.67 -9.85 2.50
CA CYS A 260 4.09 -9.79 3.84
C CYS A 260 2.78 -10.57 3.90
N LEU A 261 2.69 -11.49 4.85
CA LEU A 261 1.46 -12.22 5.18
C LEU A 261 0.87 -11.65 6.47
N GLU A 262 -0.40 -11.27 6.42
CA GLU A 262 -1.17 -10.80 7.59
C GLU A 262 -2.30 -11.77 7.86
N ARG A 263 -2.43 -12.21 9.11
CA ARG A 263 -3.47 -13.16 9.53
C ARG A 263 -4.13 -12.68 10.81
N ASP A 264 -5.42 -12.42 10.71
CA ASP A 264 -6.25 -12.03 11.84
C ASP A 264 -6.50 -13.19 12.80
N TRP A 265 -6.86 -12.82 14.03
CA TRP A 265 -7.15 -13.75 15.11
C TRP A 265 -8.52 -13.47 15.71
N LYS A 266 -9.27 -14.54 15.96
CA LYS A 266 -10.43 -14.49 16.84
C LYS A 266 -9.94 -14.68 18.28
N ALA A 267 -10.20 -13.69 19.13
CA ALA A 267 -9.91 -13.74 20.57
C ALA A 267 -11.18 -13.45 21.38
N GLN A 268 -12.02 -14.48 21.59
CA GLN A 268 -13.28 -14.37 22.34
C GLN A 268 -13.38 -15.46 23.41
N GLY A 269 -13.23 -15.07 24.69
CA GLY A 269 -13.26 -16.02 25.80
C GLY A 269 -12.20 -17.11 25.62
N LEU A 270 -12.63 -18.38 25.65
CA LEU A 270 -11.74 -19.54 25.41
C LEU A 270 -11.46 -19.80 23.92
N ALA A 271 -12.19 -19.16 23.00
CA ALA A 271 -11.99 -19.30 21.57
C ALA A 271 -10.93 -18.29 21.10
N VAL A 272 -9.67 -18.60 21.37
CA VAL A 272 -8.50 -17.87 20.88
C VAL A 272 -7.81 -18.69 19.80
N ARG A 273 -7.91 -18.25 18.54
CA ARG A 273 -7.30 -18.94 17.41
C ARG A 273 -7.14 -18.01 16.20
N PRO A 274 -6.23 -18.32 15.26
CA PRO A 274 -6.18 -17.63 13.98
C PRO A 274 -7.49 -17.78 13.20
N ASP A 275 -7.78 -16.79 12.37
CA ASP A 275 -8.86 -16.90 11.40
C ASP A 275 -8.55 -17.95 10.35
N HIS A 276 -9.61 -18.62 9.90
CA HIS A 276 -9.51 -19.71 8.93
C HIS A 276 -9.30 -19.18 7.50
N GLN A 277 -9.78 -17.97 7.22
CA GLN A 277 -9.62 -17.31 5.94
C GLN A 277 -8.62 -16.17 6.09
N MET A 278 -7.71 -16.04 5.13
CA MET A 278 -6.78 -14.92 5.03
C MET A 278 -6.48 -14.63 3.57
N ILE A 279 -5.97 -13.44 3.29
CA ILE A 279 -5.44 -13.10 1.97
C ILE A 279 -4.06 -13.75 1.86
N GLY A 280 -3.96 -14.76 0.99
CA GLY A 280 -2.74 -15.58 0.85
C GLY A 280 -1.61 -14.91 0.08
N HIS A 281 -1.92 -13.93 -0.78
CA HIS A 281 -0.92 -13.17 -1.52
C HIS A 281 -1.53 -11.84 -1.99
N THR A 282 -0.72 -10.78 -1.99
CA THR A 282 -1.07 -9.48 -2.55
C THR A 282 -0.05 -9.05 -3.59
N GLY A 283 1.23 -9.13 -3.25
CA GLY A 283 2.35 -8.84 -4.12
C GLY A 283 3.68 -8.94 -3.37
N PHE A 284 4.75 -8.86 -4.15
CA PHE A 284 6.12 -8.78 -3.69
C PHE A 284 6.57 -7.33 -3.64
N LEU A 285 7.41 -7.03 -2.66
CA LEU A 285 8.16 -5.79 -2.57
C LEU A 285 9.61 -6.06 -2.90
N LEU A 286 10.13 -5.27 -3.83
CA LEU A 286 11.54 -5.22 -4.17
C LEU A 286 12.08 -3.84 -3.80
N THR A 287 13.21 -3.80 -3.10
CA THR A 287 13.90 -2.54 -2.79
C THR A 287 15.37 -2.59 -3.22
N THR A 288 15.88 -1.47 -3.71
CA THR A 288 17.28 -1.33 -4.12
C THR A 288 17.71 0.13 -4.00
N ARG A 289 19.02 0.39 -4.02
CA ARG A 289 19.61 1.72 -3.92
C ARG A 289 20.41 2.06 -5.18
N SER A 290 20.34 3.31 -5.61
CA SER A 290 21.15 3.80 -6.72
C SER A 290 22.62 3.94 -6.33
N MET A 291 23.50 3.58 -7.26
CA MET A 291 24.93 3.88 -7.17
C MET A 291 25.19 5.33 -7.61
N ALA A 292 26.30 5.90 -7.17
CA ALA A 292 26.74 7.19 -7.69
C ALA A 292 27.27 7.06 -9.13
N PRO A 293 27.16 8.11 -9.96
CA PRO A 293 27.74 8.11 -11.30
C PRO A 293 29.20 7.68 -11.31
N GLY A 294 29.55 6.73 -12.18
CA GLY A 294 30.90 6.18 -12.30
C GLY A 294 31.22 5.02 -11.34
N PHE A 295 30.31 4.63 -10.46
CA PHE A 295 30.49 3.48 -9.57
C PHE A 295 29.56 2.33 -9.95
N GLN A 296 30.12 1.12 -10.00
CA GLN A 296 29.35 -0.10 -10.21
C GLN A 296 28.93 -0.71 -8.88
N ALA A 297 27.74 -1.29 -8.86
CA ALA A 297 27.22 -2.05 -7.73
C ALA A 297 28.09 -3.26 -7.44
N LEU A 298 28.34 -3.50 -6.16
CA LEU A 298 29.03 -4.72 -5.74
C LEU A 298 28.08 -5.90 -5.89
N ARG A 299 28.45 -6.83 -6.77
CA ARG A 299 27.72 -8.09 -6.90
C ARG A 299 28.16 -9.07 -5.83
N LYS A 300 27.21 -9.81 -5.29
CA LYS A 300 27.53 -11.00 -4.51
C LYS A 300 28.31 -11.92 -5.43
N ARG A 301 29.50 -12.35 -5.00
CA ARG A 301 30.22 -13.41 -5.73
C ARG A 301 29.40 -14.67 -5.58
N ASP A 302 28.60 -14.97 -6.58
CA ASP A 302 27.89 -16.24 -6.66
C ASP A 302 28.94 -17.35 -6.74
N ARG A 303 29.14 -18.02 -5.62
CA ARG A 303 29.58 -19.40 -5.71
C ARG A 303 28.37 -20.10 -6.30
N ALA A 304 28.47 -20.53 -7.56
CA ALA A 304 27.42 -21.25 -8.26
C ALA A 304 26.75 -22.23 -7.27
N SER A 305 25.54 -21.88 -6.86
CA SER A 305 24.73 -22.76 -6.04
C SER A 305 23.92 -23.63 -6.99
N LYS A 306 23.63 -24.86 -6.57
CA LYS A 306 23.01 -25.90 -7.41
C LYS A 306 21.64 -25.49 -7.97
N ASP A 307 20.99 -24.50 -7.37
CA ASP A 307 19.66 -24.01 -7.77
C ASP A 307 19.69 -22.85 -8.78
N THR A 308 20.87 -22.28 -9.05
CA THR A 308 21.04 -21.07 -9.90
C THR A 308 21.60 -21.35 -11.29
N ALA A 309 21.99 -22.60 -11.58
CA ALA A 309 22.43 -23.01 -12.91
C ALA A 309 21.22 -23.50 -13.71
N THR A 310 20.77 -22.69 -14.68
CA THR A 310 19.65 -22.95 -15.60
C THR A 310 19.90 -24.08 -16.61
N ASP A 311 20.72 -25.07 -16.29
CA ASP A 311 21.23 -26.07 -17.23
C ASP A 311 21.36 -27.46 -16.58
N ILE A 312 20.28 -27.91 -15.92
CA ILE A 312 20.14 -29.29 -15.41
C ILE A 312 20.09 -30.32 -16.57
N ASP A 313 19.76 -29.86 -17.77
CA ASP A 313 19.58 -30.69 -18.97
C ASP A 313 20.85 -30.82 -19.83
N SER A 314 21.92 -30.08 -19.52
CA SER A 314 23.21 -30.17 -20.24
C SER A 314 24.26 -31.01 -19.50
N LEU A 315 23.92 -31.63 -18.37
CA LEU A 315 24.84 -32.43 -17.56
C LEU A 315 24.80 -33.91 -17.96
N THR A 316 25.97 -34.49 -18.15
CA THR A 316 26.15 -35.93 -18.36
C THR A 316 25.82 -36.73 -17.09
N PRO A 317 25.50 -38.04 -17.19
CA PRO A 317 25.20 -38.88 -16.02
C PRO A 317 26.31 -38.92 -14.96
N GLN A 318 27.58 -38.81 -15.36
CA GLN A 318 28.71 -38.72 -14.42
C GLN A 318 28.73 -37.38 -13.66
N GLU A 319 28.51 -36.26 -14.35
CA GLU A 319 28.48 -34.93 -13.71
C GLU A 319 27.32 -34.80 -12.71
N ARG A 320 26.19 -35.49 -12.96
CA ARG A 320 25.07 -35.60 -12.02
C ARG A 320 25.44 -36.36 -10.73
N ALA A 321 26.24 -37.41 -10.82
CA ALA A 321 26.64 -38.21 -9.65
C ALA A 321 27.60 -37.42 -8.74
N GLU A 322 28.57 -36.71 -9.32
CA GLU A 322 29.51 -35.84 -8.59
C GLU A 322 28.81 -34.63 -7.95
N GLN A 323 27.76 -34.11 -8.61
CA GLN A 323 26.90 -33.07 -8.02
C GLN A 323 26.12 -33.58 -6.81
N LEU A 324 25.71 -34.84 -6.78
CA LEU A 324 24.95 -35.41 -5.67
C LEU A 324 25.82 -35.54 -4.41
N GLU A 325 27.08 -35.93 -4.58
CA GLU A 325 28.04 -36.11 -3.48
C GLU A 325 28.41 -34.77 -2.80
N SER A 326 28.42 -33.67 -3.57
CA SER A 326 28.69 -32.34 -3.04
C SER A 326 27.48 -31.66 -2.36
N LEU A 327 26.31 -32.33 -2.27
CA LEU A 327 25.09 -31.80 -1.62
C LEU A 327 25.10 -32.02 -0.10
N GLU A 328 26.11 -32.71 0.43
CA GLU A 328 26.24 -32.93 1.87
C GLU A 328 26.50 -31.61 2.62
N LEU A 329 25.81 -31.46 3.76
CA LEU A 329 25.95 -30.31 4.65
C LEU A 329 27.41 -30.18 5.11
N ARG A 330 28.06 -29.07 4.73
CA ARG A 330 29.42 -28.78 5.19
C ARG A 330 29.38 -28.23 6.62
N ASP A 331 30.13 -28.88 7.50
CA ASP A 331 30.43 -28.36 8.84
C ASP A 331 31.14 -26.99 8.77
N ILE A 332 30.97 -26.19 9.84
CA ILE A 332 31.69 -24.93 9.99
C ILE A 332 33.19 -25.22 9.91
N SER A 333 33.84 -24.64 8.92
CA SER A 333 35.30 -24.68 8.78
C SER A 333 35.99 -24.23 10.08
N ASP A 334 36.94 -25.02 10.57
CA ASP A 334 37.78 -24.74 11.75
C ASP A 334 38.45 -23.36 11.72
N ARG A 335 38.67 -22.81 10.52
CA ARG A 335 39.23 -21.46 10.33
C ARG A 335 38.22 -20.38 10.71
N LYS A 336 36.94 -20.58 10.39
CA LYS A 336 35.85 -19.66 10.72
C LYS A 336 35.58 -19.69 12.22
N LEU A 337 35.52 -20.87 12.83
CA LEU A 337 35.36 -21.01 14.28
C LEU A 337 36.48 -20.32 15.06
N ARG A 338 37.75 -20.55 14.65
CA ARG A 338 38.92 -19.87 15.25
C ARG A 338 38.95 -18.36 15.05
N LYS A 339 38.30 -17.82 14.01
CA LYS A 339 38.18 -16.37 13.81
C LYS A 339 37.12 -15.80 14.75
N VAL A 340 35.95 -16.44 14.80
CA VAL A 340 34.83 -16.02 15.67
C VAL A 340 35.26 -16.01 17.14
N LEU A 341 35.95 -17.06 17.61
CA LEU A 341 36.46 -17.12 18.99
C LEU A 341 37.45 -15.97 19.29
N ARG A 342 38.37 -15.67 18.35
CA ARG A 342 39.35 -14.59 18.50
C ARG A 342 38.70 -13.22 18.57
N ASP A 343 37.71 -12.97 17.71
CA ASP A 343 36.97 -11.71 17.66
C ASP A 343 36.12 -11.54 18.93
N LEU A 344 35.55 -12.63 19.46
CA LEU A 344 34.83 -12.64 20.74
C LEU A 344 35.76 -12.37 21.93
N ASP A 345 36.90 -13.05 21.99
CA ASP A 345 37.88 -12.87 23.08
C ASP A 345 38.40 -11.43 23.13
N ALA A 346 38.63 -10.81 21.97
CA ALA A 346 39.02 -9.40 21.88
C ALA A 346 37.93 -8.45 22.38
N GLN A 347 36.66 -8.75 22.12
CA GLN A 347 35.53 -7.96 22.62
C GLN A 347 35.33 -8.14 24.14
N VAL A 348 35.54 -9.34 24.67
CA VAL A 348 35.45 -9.63 26.10
C VAL A 348 36.59 -8.98 26.88
N GLN A 349 37.81 -8.91 26.32
CA GLN A 349 38.92 -8.19 26.96
C GLN A 349 38.81 -6.66 26.89
N ALA A 350 37.94 -6.14 26.04
CA ALA A 350 37.68 -4.70 25.92
C ALA A 350 36.58 -4.19 26.87
N LEU A 351 35.93 -5.09 27.62
CA LEU A 351 35.07 -4.80 28.77
C LEU A 351 35.91 -4.79 30.05
#